data_AF-A0A7L4JHX8-F1
#
_entry.id   AF-A0A7L4JHX8-F1
#
_cell.length_a   1.000
_cell.length_b   1.000
_cell.length_c   1.000
_cell.angle_alpha   90.00
_cell.angle_beta   90.00
_cell.angle_gamma   90.00
#
_symmetry.space_group_name_H-M   'P 1'
#
loop_
_entity.id
_entity.type
_entity.pdbx_description
1 polymer ?
#
loop_
_entity_poly.entity_id
_entity_poly.type
_entity_poly.pdbx_seq_one_letter_code
_entity_poly.pdbx_strand_id
1 'polypeptide(L)'
;GNFGDFGAGSHLCPGVPRCPQAWRGCPLRLFTVALLEDNSERLRRLLEAVARRRALPAQVHVVELHDGDVSAYTYERTLMMEQRAQMLRQLRRARGGPAPSQPPSAEEE
;
A
#
# COMPACT_ATOMS: atom_id res chain seq x y z
N GLY A 1 -1.23 25.45 -28.47
CA GLY A 1 -0.04 24.62 -28.26
C GLY A 1 -0.48 23.17 -28.26
N ASN A 2 0.06 22.37 -29.19
CA ASN A 2 -0.32 20.98 -29.45
C ASN A 2 -0.32 20.10 -28.19
N PHE A 3 -1.50 19.61 -27.79
CA PHE A 3 -1.63 18.34 -27.08
C PHE A 3 -1.80 17.26 -28.15
N GLY A 4 -0.67 16.78 -28.67
CA GLY A 4 -0.64 15.70 -29.63
C GLY A 4 -1.11 14.39 -28.98
N ASP A 5 -2.22 13.88 -29.50
CA ASP A 5 -2.35 12.51 -29.98
C ASP A 5 -1.63 11.42 -29.14
N PHE A 6 -2.35 10.87 -28.16
CA PHE A 6 -2.10 9.52 -27.66
C PHE A 6 -3.22 8.60 -28.15
N GLY A 7 -3.41 8.55 -29.48
CA GLY A 7 -4.11 7.48 -30.16
C GLY A 7 -3.14 6.36 -30.55
N ALA A 8 -3.58 5.12 -30.35
CA ALA A 8 -3.02 3.89 -30.92
C ALA A 8 -1.64 3.43 -30.41
N GLY A 9 -1.70 2.53 -29.43
CA GLY A 9 -0.54 1.75 -29.00
C GLY A 9 -0.92 0.73 -27.93
N SER A 10 -1.98 -0.04 -28.18
CA SER A 10 -2.32 -1.24 -27.43
C SER A 10 -1.22 -2.30 -27.59
N HIS A 11 -0.07 -2.06 -26.97
CA HIS A 11 0.94 -3.06 -26.72
C HIS A 11 0.78 -3.52 -25.27
N LEU A 12 -0.38 -4.12 -25.03
CA LEU A 12 -0.58 -5.03 -23.91
C LEU A 12 0.50 -6.12 -24.08
N CYS A 13 1.42 -6.26 -23.13
CA CYS A 13 2.40 -7.35 -23.16
C CYS A 13 1.66 -8.70 -23.28
N PRO A 14 1.77 -9.42 -24.40
CA PRO A 14 1.18 -10.74 -24.54
C PRO A 14 2.12 -11.70 -23.82
N GLY A 15 1.81 -12.06 -22.57
CA GLY A 15 2.59 -13.08 -21.86
C GLY A 15 2.65 -13.01 -20.34
N VAL A 16 1.97 -12.07 -19.66
CA VAL A 16 1.85 -12.13 -18.18
C VAL A 16 0.56 -12.89 -17.84
N PRO A 17 0.63 -14.17 -17.38
CA PRO A 17 -0.54 -15.05 -17.27
C PRO A 17 -1.42 -14.78 -16.03
N ARG A 18 -1.40 -13.57 -15.47
CA ARG A 18 -1.98 -13.29 -14.14
C ARG A 18 -2.84 -12.04 -14.00
N CYS A 19 -3.17 -11.33 -15.08
CA CYS A 19 -4.16 -10.24 -14.98
C CYS A 19 -5.57 -10.79 -15.28
N PRO A 20 -6.49 -10.81 -14.29
CA PRO A 20 -7.90 -11.13 -14.53
C PRO A 20 -8.47 -10.17 -15.58
N GLN A 21 -9.41 -10.64 -16.41
CA GLN A 21 -10.02 -9.84 -17.49
C GLN A 21 -10.53 -8.46 -17.01
N ALA A 22 -11.00 -8.38 -15.75
CA ALA A 22 -11.51 -7.16 -15.13
C ALA A 22 -10.49 -6.01 -15.01
N TRP A 23 -9.19 -6.30 -15.04
CA TRP A 23 -8.12 -5.32 -14.83
C TRP A 23 -7.27 -5.05 -16.09
N ARG A 24 -7.67 -5.62 -17.24
CA ARG A 24 -6.98 -5.39 -18.51
C ARG A 24 -7.20 -3.93 -18.93
N GLY A 25 -6.13 -3.14 -18.88
CA GLY A 25 -6.16 -1.71 -19.22
C GLY A 25 -6.30 -0.76 -18.02
N CYS A 26 -6.31 -1.27 -16.78
CA CYS A 26 -6.28 -0.39 -15.61
C CYS A 26 -4.91 0.29 -15.49
N PRO A 27 -4.85 1.64 -15.42
CA PRO A 27 -3.60 2.35 -15.19
C PRO A 27 -3.09 2.02 -13.77
N LEU A 28 -1.89 1.45 -13.68
CA LEU A 28 -1.27 1.18 -12.39
C LEU A 28 -0.66 2.46 -11.83
N ARG A 29 -0.87 2.71 -10.54
CA ARG A 29 -0.25 3.81 -9.80
C ARG A 29 0.51 3.24 -8.61
N LEU A 30 1.80 3.51 -8.56
CA LEU A 30 2.70 3.05 -7.52
C LEU A 30 2.98 4.22 -6.57
N PHE A 31 2.51 4.09 -5.33
CA PHE A 31 2.76 5.07 -4.27
C PHE A 31 3.79 4.50 -3.31
N THR A 32 4.82 5.28 -3.03
CA THR A 32 5.81 4.96 -1.99
C THR A 32 5.97 6.15 -1.08
N VAL A 33 6.05 5.88 0.23
CA VAL A 33 6.34 6.91 1.21
C VAL A 33 7.85 6.95 1.43
N ALA A 34 8.44 8.14 1.36
CA ALA A 34 9.83 8.39 1.69
C ALA A 34 9.89 9.20 3.00
N LEU A 35 10.82 8.85 3.88
CA LEU A 35 11.10 9.62 5.09
C LEU A 35 12.00 10.81 4.75
N LEU A 36 12.11 11.77 5.67
CA LEU A 36 12.86 13.02 5.44
C LEU A 36 14.36 12.80 5.19
N GLU A 37 14.93 11.72 5.73
CA GLU A 37 16.34 11.34 5.53
C GLU A 37 16.57 10.60 4.21
N ASP A 38 15.50 10.12 3.57
CA ASP A 38 15.60 9.39 2.32
C ASP A 38 15.75 10.33 1.12
N ASN A 39 16.50 9.88 0.13
CA ASN A 39 16.55 10.56 -1.16
C ASN A 39 15.32 10.16 -2.01
N SER A 40 14.25 10.95 -1.89
CA SER A 40 12.98 10.75 -2.60
C SER A 40 13.16 10.66 -4.13
N GLU A 41 14.09 11.42 -4.71
CA GLU A 41 14.41 11.34 -6.13
C GLU A 41 15.11 10.03 -6.52
N ARG A 42 16.00 9.52 -5.67
CA ARG A 42 16.69 8.23 -5.89
C ARG A 42 15.68 7.08 -5.83
N LEU A 43 14.77 7.12 -4.86
CA LEU A 43 13.66 6.18 -4.75
C LEU A 43 12.80 6.19 -6.01
N ARG A 44 12.38 7.37 -6.47
CA ARG A 44 11.62 7.51 -7.72
C ARG A 44 12.33 6.87 -8.91
N ARG A 45 13.61 7.21 -9.12
CA ARG A 45 14.42 6.66 -10.23
C ARG A 45 14.57 5.13 -10.14
N LEU A 46 14.74 4.60 -8.93
CA LEU A 46 14.86 3.16 -8.71
C LEU A 46 13.54 2.44 -9.01
N LEU A 47 12.42 3.00 -8.56
CA LEU A 47 11.09 2.45 -8.81
C LEU A 47 10.73 2.49 -10.30
N GLU A 48 11.05 3.58 -11.00
CA GLU A 48 10.89 3.67 -12.45
C GLU A 48 11.77 2.64 -13.18
N ALA A 49 13.01 2.41 -12.72
CA ALA A 49 13.88 1.38 -13.28
C ALA A 49 13.35 -0.04 -13.03
N VAL A 50 12.79 -0.31 -11.85
CA VAL A 50 12.12 -1.59 -11.52
C VAL A 50 10.90 -1.80 -12.40
N ALA A 51 10.05 -0.77 -12.56
CA ALA A 51 8.85 -0.82 -13.38
C ALA A 51 9.19 -1.11 -14.85
N ARG A 52 10.21 -0.43 -15.40
CA ARG A 52 10.73 -0.68 -16.76
C ARG A 52 11.22 -2.11 -16.93
N ARG A 53 12.06 -2.62 -16.01
CA ARG A 53 12.56 -4.01 -16.08
C ARG A 53 11.46 -5.06 -16.05
N ARG A 54 10.33 -4.76 -15.39
CA ARG A 54 9.20 -5.67 -15.25
C ARG A 54 8.12 -5.45 -16.31
N ALA A 55 8.32 -4.54 -17.25
CA ALA A 55 7.32 -4.14 -18.25
C ALA A 55 5.96 -3.78 -17.61
N LEU A 56 6.00 -3.12 -16.45
CA LEU A 56 4.82 -2.65 -15.73
C LEU A 56 4.56 -1.19 -16.11
N PRO A 57 3.50 -0.89 -16.89
CA PRO A 57 3.12 0.49 -17.19
C PRO A 57 2.45 1.12 -15.95
N ALA A 58 3.27 1.69 -15.06
CA ALA A 58 2.80 2.30 -13.82
C ALA A 58 3.30 3.74 -13.66
N GLN A 59 2.44 4.64 -13.16
CA GLN A 59 2.81 5.99 -12.73
C GLN A 59 3.39 5.91 -11.31
N VAL A 60 4.61 6.40 -11.11
CA VAL A 60 5.29 6.37 -9.81
C VAL A 60 5.11 7.70 -9.09
N HIS A 61 4.61 7.65 -7.86
CA HIS A 61 4.44 8.78 -6.96
C HIS A 61 5.21 8.50 -5.67
N VAL A 62 6.20 9.33 -5.39
CA VAL A 62 6.90 9.32 -4.10
C VAL A 62 6.33 10.46 -3.27
N VAL A 63 5.81 10.13 -2.10
CA VAL A 63 5.24 11.10 -1.15
C VAL A 63 6.19 11.20 0.03
N GLU A 64 6.65 12.41 0.32
CA GLU A 64 7.49 12.68 1.49
C GLU A 64 6.59 12.87 2.71
N LEU A 65 6.86 12.13 3.78
CA LEU A 65 6.14 12.25 5.05
C LEU A 65 7.14 12.42 6.19
N HIS A 66 6.80 13.25 7.17
CA HIS A 66 7.62 13.36 8.36
C HIS A 66 7.45 12.11 9.22
N ASP A 67 8.52 11.72 9.92
CA ASP A 67 8.50 10.57 10.82
C ASP A 67 7.44 10.73 11.93
N GLY A 68 7.20 11.97 12.37
CA GLY A 68 6.10 12.33 13.27
C GLY A 68 4.70 12.02 12.72
N ASP A 69 4.48 12.22 11.42
CA ASP A 69 3.18 11.96 10.78
C ASP A 69 2.96 10.46 10.55
N VAL A 70 4.02 9.71 10.21
CA VAL A 70 3.96 8.25 10.05
C VAL A 70 3.74 7.57 11.41
N SER A 71 4.45 8.01 12.44
CA SER A 71 4.34 7.46 13.79
C SER A 71 3.01 7.81 14.45
N ALA A 72 2.49 9.04 14.29
CA ALA A 72 1.16 9.41 14.76
C ALA A 72 0.07 8.54 14.10
N TYR A 73 0.12 8.36 12.78
CA TYR A 73 -0.83 7.49 12.07
C TYR A 73 -0.79 6.03 12.54
N THR A 74 0.42 5.51 12.76
CA THR A 74 0.61 4.15 13.26
C THR A 74 0.10 4.00 14.68
N TYR A 75 0.43 4.96 15.55
CA TYR A 75 -0.01 4.99 16.94
C TYR A 75 -1.54 5.08 17.05
N GLU A 76 -2.17 5.99 16.32
CA GLU A 76 -3.63 6.14 16.29
C GLU A 76 -4.33 4.86 15.84
N ARG A 77 -3.83 4.21 14.78
CA ARG A 77 -4.39 2.93 14.32
C ARG A 77 -4.25 1.82 15.36
N THR A 78 -3.08 1.68 15.97
CA THR A 78 -2.81 0.67 17.00
C THR A 78 -3.71 0.91 18.22
N LEU A 79 -3.77 2.14 18.72
CA LEU A 79 -4.60 2.53 19.87
C LEU A 79 -6.08 2.21 19.64
N MET A 80 -6.61 2.55 18.45
CA MET A 80 -8.02 2.27 18.12
C MET A 80 -8.31 0.77 18.02
N MET A 81 -7.38 -0.03 17.51
CA MET A 81 -7.51 -1.49 17.47
C MET A 81 -7.48 -2.08 18.89
N GLU A 82 -6.61 -1.60 19.76
CA GLU A 82 -6.52 -2.03 21.17
C GLU A 82 -7.77 -1.66 21.97
N GLN A 83 -8.25 -0.42 21.82
CA GLN A 83 -9.44 0.07 22.52
C GLN A 83 -10.68 -0.73 22.10
N ARG A 84 -10.81 -1.04 20.80
CA ARG A 84 -11.86 -1.92 20.27
C ARG A 84 -11.75 -3.33 20.86
N ALA A 85 -10.53 -3.88 20.96
CA ALA A 85 -10.31 -5.20 21.55
C ALA A 85 -10.62 -5.22 23.06
N GLN A 86 -10.28 -4.16 23.80
CA GLN A 86 -10.63 -3.99 25.21
C GLN A 86 -12.14 -3.92 25.40
N MET A 87 -12.85 -3.11 24.62
CA MET A 87 -14.30 -3.00 24.70
C MET A 87 -14.99 -4.34 24.42
N LEU A 88 -14.54 -5.09 23.42
CA LEU A 88 -15.06 -6.44 23.14
C LEU A 88 -14.78 -7.41 24.29
N ARG A 89 -13.62 -7.34 24.95
CA ARG A 89 -13.32 -8.12 26.16
C ARG A 89 -14.26 -7.75 27.31
N GLN A 90 -14.55 -6.47 27.52
CA GLN A 90 -15.47 -5.99 28.55
C GLN A 90 -16.92 -6.46 28.30
N LEU A 91 -17.42 -6.32 27.07
CA LEU A 91 -18.75 -6.79 26.68
C LEU A 91 -18.91 -8.32 26.81
N ARG A 92 -17.83 -9.08 26.56
CA ARG A 92 -17.81 -10.54 26.76
C ARG A 92 -17.77 -10.94 28.23
N ARG A 93 -17.02 -10.22 29.08
CA ARG A 93 -17.07 -10.41 30.54
C ARG A 93 -18.46 -10.13 31.10
N ALA A 94 -19.19 -9.17 30.52
CA ALA A 94 -20.58 -8.90 30.86
C ALA A 94 -21.58 -9.96 30.34
N ARG A 95 -21.22 -10.77 29.33
CA ARG A 95 -22.11 -11.77 28.68
C ARG A 95 -21.67 -13.24 28.80
N GLY A 96 -20.56 -13.56 29.46
CA GLY A 96 -20.16 -14.95 29.78
C GLY A 96 -19.78 -15.87 28.60
N GLY A 97 -19.32 -15.35 27.46
CA GLY A 97 -19.01 -16.16 26.25
C GLY A 97 -17.53 -16.58 26.10
N PRO A 98 -17.23 -17.71 25.40
CA PRO A 98 -15.86 -18.24 25.24
C PRO A 98 -14.97 -17.39 24.31
N ALA A 99 -13.65 -17.46 24.53
CA ALA A 99 -12.63 -16.60 23.93
C ALA A 99 -12.41 -16.89 22.43
N PRO A 100 -12.21 -15.87 21.57
CA PRO A 100 -11.63 -16.10 20.25
C PRO A 100 -10.15 -16.43 20.37
N SER A 101 -9.68 -17.34 19.53
CA SER A 101 -8.27 -17.55 19.26
C SER A 101 -7.59 -16.21 18.98
N GLN A 102 -6.52 -15.92 19.72
CA GLN A 102 -5.72 -14.73 19.53
C GLN A 102 -5.24 -14.68 18.06
N PRO A 103 -5.31 -13.53 17.36
CA PRO A 103 -4.44 -13.34 16.21
C PRO A 103 -2.99 -13.45 16.71
N PRO A 104 -2.07 -14.06 15.93
CA PRO A 104 -0.69 -14.23 16.36
C PRO A 104 -0.12 -12.85 16.71
N SER A 105 0.32 -12.71 17.96
CA SER A 105 1.13 -11.58 18.41
C SER A 105 2.35 -11.52 17.50
N ALA A 106 2.56 -10.39 16.83
CA ALA A 106 3.73 -10.15 15.98
C ALA A 106 4.99 -9.89 16.85
N GLU A 107 5.23 -10.75 17.82
CA GLU A 107 6.35 -10.70 18.76
C GLU A 107 7.01 -12.09 18.87
N GLU A 108 7.34 -12.73 17.74
CA GLU A 108 8.32 -13.83 17.71
C GLU A 108 9.19 -13.68 16.43
N GLU A 109 10.43 -13.23 16.66
CA GLU A 109 11.65 -13.16 15.81
C GLU A 109 11.59 -12.67 14.35
#